data_AF-A0A6G1QDN9-F1
#
_entry.id   AF-A0A6G1QDN9-F1
#
_cell.length_a   1.000
_cell.length_b   1.000
_cell.length_c   1.000
_cell.angle_alpha   90.00
_cell.angle_beta   90.00
_cell.angle_gamma   90.00
#
_symmetry.space_group_name_H-M   'P 1'
#
loop_
_entity.id
_entity.type
_entity.pdbx_description
1 polymer ?
#
loop_
_entity_poly.entity_id
_entity_poly.type
_entity_poly.pdbx_seq_one_letter_code
_entity_poly.pdbx_strand_id
1 'polypeptide(L)' 'MQSIPRGERLVIGAYLDGHVGEGNIGDENVMGRFGLQDRNAEGQMVVDFAKRMEMPVVNTFFQKVTSR' A
#
# COMPACT_ATOMS: atom_id res chain seq x y z
N MET A 1 18.01 -10.08 17.28
CA MET A 1 17.15 -9.57 16.19
C MET A 1 16.65 -10.77 15.42
N GLN A 2 15.34 -11.03 15.40
CA GLN A 2 14.76 -12.11 14.58
C GLN A 2 14.52 -11.57 13.17
N SER A 3 15.00 -12.30 12.16
CA SER A 3 14.72 -12.04 10.74
C SER A 3 13.56 -12.92 10.27
N ILE A 4 12.82 -12.47 9.26
CA ILE A 4 11.86 -13.33 8.55
C ILE A 4 12.65 -14.45 7.86
N PRO A 5 12.33 -15.73 8.08
CA PRO A 5 12.95 -16.85 7.39
C PRO A 5 12.85 -16.70 5.87
N ARG A 6 13.89 -17.12 5.12
CA ARG A 6 13.97 -16.93 3.65
C ARG A 6 12.81 -17.52 2.85
N GLY A 7 12.09 -18.51 3.41
CA GLY A 7 10.93 -19.15 2.77
C GLY A 7 9.58 -18.50 3.11
N GLU A 8 9.56 -17.51 4.00
CA GLU A 8 8.33 -16.89 4.49
C GLU A 8 8.11 -15.53 3.84
N ARG A 9 6.85 -15.09 3.86
CA ARG A 9 6.44 -13.76 3.40
C ARG A 9 5.72 -13.05 4.52
N LEU A 10 6.03 -11.77 4.70
CA LEU A 10 5.30 -10.89 5.62
C LEU A 10 4.18 -10.18 4.85
N VAL A 11 2.96 -10.28 5.39
CA VAL A 11 1.80 -9.51 4.93
C VAL A 11 1.26 -8.75 6.14
N ILE A 12 1.06 -7.45 5.99
CA ILE A 12 0.46 -6.60 7.03
C ILE A 12 -0.96 -6.25 6.57
N GLY A 13 -1.94 -6.74 7.33
CA GLY A 13 -3.35 -6.38 7.18
C GLY A 13 -3.83 -5.68 8.44
N ALA A 14 -3.94 -4.36 8.40
CA ALA A 14 -4.38 -3.57 9.54
C ALA A 14 -5.29 -2.43 9.07
N TYR A 15 -6.11 -1.93 9.98
CA TYR A 15 -6.84 -0.69 9.79
C TYR A 15 -5.90 0.46 10.15
N LEU A 16 -5.31 1.09 9.13
CA LEU A 16 -4.26 2.10 9.28
C LEU A 16 -4.81 3.54 9.32
N ASP A 17 -6.13 3.72 9.19
CA ASP A 17 -6.82 5.02 9.10
C ASP A 17 -6.24 5.99 8.03
N GLY A 18 -5.48 5.46 7.07
CA GLY A 18 -4.84 6.21 6.01
C GLY A 18 -5.50 6.05 4.65
N HIS A 19 -5.68 7.16 3.95
CA HIS A 19 -6.03 7.20 2.53
C HIS A 19 -4.76 7.42 1.73
N VAL A 20 -4.33 6.40 0.98
CA VAL A 20 -3.09 6.48 0.16
C VAL A 20 -3.27 7.25 -1.15
N GLY A 21 -4.52 7.54 -1.53
CA GLY A 21 -4.86 8.35 -2.70
C GLY A 21 -5.14 7.53 -3.97
N GLU A 22 -5.93 8.09 -4.88
CA GLU A 22 -6.04 7.63 -6.27
C GLU A 22 -4.76 7.97 -7.07
N GLY A 23 -4.41 7.13 -8.05
CA GLY A 23 -3.19 7.29 -8.83
C GLY A 23 -1.93 6.87 -8.07
N ASN A 24 -0.79 6.96 -8.75
CA ASN A 24 0.51 6.51 -8.22
C ASN A 24 1.70 7.29 -8.77
N ILE A 25 1.48 8.48 -9.33
CA ILE A 25 2.56 9.29 -9.91
C ILE A 25 3.62 9.56 -8.85
N GLY A 26 4.84 9.10 -9.07
CA GLY A 26 5.97 9.21 -8.15
C GLY A 26 6.10 8.11 -7.09
N ASP A 27 5.15 7.17 -7.04
CA ASP A 27 5.11 6.03 -6.13
C ASP A 27 4.80 4.70 -6.85
N GLU A 28 5.04 4.63 -8.17
CA GLU A 28 4.70 3.49 -9.03
C GLU A 28 5.42 2.20 -8.62
N ASN A 29 6.52 2.31 -7.87
CA ASN A 29 7.29 1.19 -7.37
C ASN A 29 6.61 0.46 -6.19
N VAL A 30 5.67 1.10 -5.50
CA VAL A 30 4.98 0.53 -4.33
C VAL A 30 3.46 0.56 -4.43
N MET A 31 2.90 1.38 -5.31
CA MET A 31 1.46 1.55 -5.46
C MET A 31 1.00 1.32 -6.91
N GLY A 32 -0.18 0.73 -7.04
CA GLY A 32 -0.99 0.80 -8.24
C GLY A 32 -1.87 2.06 -8.27
N ARG A 33 -2.62 2.23 -9.36
CA ARG A 33 -3.38 3.46 -9.64
C ARG A 33 -4.81 3.52 -9.08
N PHE A 34 -5.33 2.42 -8.52
CA PHE A 34 -6.75 2.27 -8.17
C PHE A 34 -7.06 2.55 -6.70
N GLY A 35 -6.25 3.39 -6.04
CA GLY A 35 -6.60 3.88 -4.71
C GLY A 35 -7.86 4.75 -4.71
N LEU A 36 -8.35 5.09 -3.53
CA LEU A 36 -9.56 5.88 -3.33
C LEU A 36 -9.24 7.16 -2.55
N GLN A 37 -10.00 8.22 -2.85
CA GLN A 37 -9.92 9.52 -2.20
C GLN A 37 -8.57 10.22 -2.42
N ASP A 38 -8.38 11.38 -1.79
CA ASP A 38 -7.10 12.09 -1.78
C ASP A 38 -6.18 11.53 -0.70
N ARG A 39 -4.87 11.67 -0.92
CA ARG A 39 -3.87 11.22 0.06
C ARG A 39 -3.89 12.09 1.32
N ASN A 40 -4.08 11.49 2.49
CA ASN A 40 -3.96 12.16 3.78
C ASN A 40 -2.59 11.90 4.44
N ALA A 41 -2.34 12.51 5.61
CA ALA A 41 -1.06 12.39 6.31
C ALA A 41 -0.76 10.95 6.72
N GLU A 42 -1.75 10.24 7.22
CA GLU A 42 -1.67 8.83 7.59
C GLU A 42 -1.35 7.96 6.37
N GLY A 43 -2.01 8.21 5.25
CA GLY A 43 -1.74 7.55 3.97
C GLY A 43 -0.32 7.80 3.47
N GLN A 44 0.19 9.04 3.59
CA GLN A 44 1.58 9.33 3.23
C GLN A 44 2.56 8.54 4.11
N MET A 45 2.29 8.39 5.42
CA MET A 45 3.12 7.55 6.29
C MET A 45 3.12 6.07 5.84
N VAL A 46 1.97 5.56 5.38
CA VAL A 46 1.89 4.19 4.83
C VAL A 46 2.75 4.05 3.57
N VAL A 47 2.68 5.03 2.66
CA VAL A 47 3.46 5.02 1.41
C VAL A 47 4.96 5.13 1.70
N ASP A 48 5.37 6.02 2.61
CA ASP A 48 6.78 6.17 2.99
C ASP A 48 7.33 4.90 3.64
N PHE A 49 6.53 4.25 4.49
CA PHE A 49 6.87 2.95 5.06
C PHE A 49 7.03 1.89 3.97
N ALA A 50 6.06 1.79 3.06
CA ALA A 50 6.08 0.87 1.93
C ALA A 50 7.35 1.04 1.07
N LYS A 51 7.74 2.30 0.77
CA LYS A 51 8.97 2.61 0.02
C LYS A 51 10.23 2.17 0.74
N ARG A 52 10.32 2.44 2.05
CA ARG A 52 11.50 2.10 2.87
C ARG A 52 11.67 0.59 3.07
N MET A 53 10.55 -0.13 3.12
CA MET A 53 10.53 -1.58 3.35
C MET A 53 10.44 -2.39 2.06
N GLU A 54 10.41 -1.73 0.89
CA GLU A 54 10.22 -2.34 -0.43
C GLU A 54 8.97 -3.24 -0.48
N MET A 55 7.86 -2.77 0.12
CA MET A 55 6.60 -3.49 0.21
C MET A 55 5.52 -2.84 -0.68
N PRO A 56 4.72 -3.61 -1.43
CA PRO A 56 3.63 -3.06 -2.21
C PRO A 56 2.38 -2.78 -1.36
N VAL A 57 1.70 -1.67 -1.61
CA VAL A 57 0.35 -1.38 -1.10
C VAL A 57 -0.67 -2.10 -1.98
N VAL A 58 -0.83 -3.40 -1.76
CA VAL A 58 -1.51 -4.33 -2.68
C VAL A 58 -2.93 -3.92 -3.11
N ASN A 59 -3.71 -3.27 -2.25
CA ASN A 59 -5.09 -2.87 -2.56
C ASN A 59 -5.20 -1.82 -3.68
N THR A 60 -4.10 -1.12 -3.98
CA THR A 60 -4.07 -0.06 -5.00
C THR A 60 -3.86 -0.61 -6.42
N PHE A 61 -3.48 -1.89 -6.56
CA PHE A 61 -3.18 -2.52 -7.85
C PHE A 61 -4.41 -3.08 -8.56
N PHE A 62 -5.52 -3.26 -7.85
CA PHE A 62 -6.71 -3.90 -8.38
C PHE A 62 -7.91 -2.97 -8.24
N GLN A 63 -8.59 -2.70 -9.36
CA GLN A 63 -9.87 -2.02 -9.32
C GLN A 63 -10.91 -2.95 -8.71
N LYS A 64 -11.62 -2.48 -7.68
CA LYS A 64 -12.74 -3.23 -7.12
C LYS A 64 -13.79 -3.42 -8.21
N VAL A 65 -14.06 -4.66 -8.59
CA VAL A 65 -15.17 -4.98 -9.48
C VAL A 65 -16.46 -4.84 -8.69
N THR A 66 -17.25 -3.82 -8.99
CA THR A 66 -18.57 -3.66 -8.39
C THR A 66 -19.51 -4.68 -9.02
N SER A 67 -19.89 -5.72 -8.30
CA SER A 67 -21.10 -6.47 -8.63
C SER A 67 -22.30 -5.58 -8.35
N ARG A 68 -23.13 -5.33 -9.38
CA ARG A 68 -24.47 -4.75 -9.20
C ARG A 68 -25.39 -5.75 -8.52
#